data_AF-A0A3D4C227-F1
#
_entry.id   AF-A0A3D4C227-F1
#
_cell.length_a   1.000
_cell.length_b   1.000
_cell.length_c   1.000
_cell.angle_alpha   90.00
_cell.angle_beta   90.00
_cell.angle_gamma   90.00
#
_symmetry.space_group_name_H-M   'P 1'
#
loop_
_entity.id
_entity.type
_entity.pdbx_description
1 polymer ?
#
loop_
_entity_poly.entity_id
_entity_poly.type
_entity_poly.pdbx_seq_one_letter_code
_entity_poly.pdbx_strand_id
1 'polypeptide(L)'
;MDAIDKLLAELKTEYIEAKTPPAQNNLTPVKLISPTIKSDVFTDNLLSKVKADILAKDAAVALQKQEELTQEKIRQENLQAKQKAALEKSAKQWLAKLDSLSPEGIWFEKFAQGYPNRLLAAIDYLQTNS
;
A
#
# COMPACT_ATOMS: atom_id res chain seq x y z
N MET A 1 -2.74 -4.94 -9.68
CA MET A 1 -3.79 -4.05 -10.21
C MET A 1 -5.08 -4.82 -10.06
N ASP A 2 -5.76 -4.50 -8.97
CA ASP A 2 -6.72 -5.37 -8.30
C ASP A 2 -8.07 -5.42 -9.02
N ALA A 3 -8.72 -6.57 -8.96
CA ALA A 3 -10.00 -6.87 -9.59
C ALA A 3 -11.12 -5.84 -9.31
N ILE A 4 -10.95 -5.02 -8.28
CA ILE A 4 -11.85 -3.93 -7.88
C ILE A 4 -11.84 -2.79 -8.91
N ASP A 5 -10.67 -2.43 -9.46
CA ASP A 5 -10.58 -1.35 -10.46
C ASP A 5 -11.27 -1.74 -11.76
N LYS A 6 -11.25 -3.03 -12.10
CA LYS A 6 -11.94 -3.58 -13.28
C LYS A 6 -13.46 -3.51 -13.12
N LEU A 7 -13.99 -3.91 -11.97
CA LEU A 7 -15.43 -3.80 -11.66
C LEU A 7 -15.92 -2.34 -11.68
N LEU A 8 -15.09 -1.41 -11.20
CA LEU A 8 -15.43 0.02 -11.23
C LEU A 8 -15.44 0.59 -12.66
N ALA A 9 -14.55 0.13 -13.52
CA ALA A 9 -14.53 0.53 -14.93
C ALA A 9 -15.78 0.02 -15.67
N GLU A 10 -16.18 -1.23 -15.40
CA GLU A 10 -17.32 -1.90 -16.05
C GLU A 10 -18.67 -1.25 -15.66
N LEU A 11 -18.84 -0.86 -14.39
CA LEU A 11 -20.02 -0.10 -13.95
C LEU A 11 -20.09 1.33 -14.53
N LYS A 12 -18.94 1.96 -14.78
CA LYS A 12 -18.90 3.30 -15.40
C LYS A 12 -19.30 3.25 -16.86
N THR A 13 -18.87 2.24 -17.60
CA THR A 13 -19.22 2.09 -19.01
C THR A 13 -20.72 1.86 -19.19
N GLU A 14 -21.35 1.08 -18.32
CA GLU A 14 -22.79 0.79 -18.38
C GLU A 14 -23.66 2.01 -18.01
N TYR A 15 -23.15 2.93 -17.19
CA TYR A 15 -23.81 4.22 -16.91
C TYR A 15 -23.75 5.20 -18.09
N ILE A 16 -22.69 5.14 -18.92
CA ILE A 16 -22.49 6.07 -20.04
C ILE A 16 -23.34 5.66 -21.27
N GLU A 17 -23.54 4.37 -21.50
CA GLU A 17 -24.32 3.86 -22.65
C GLU A 17 -25.83 4.16 -22.55
N ALA A 18 -26.35 4.49 -21.37
CA ALA A 18 -27.78 4.72 -21.15
C ALA A 18 -28.28 6.16 -21.39
N LYS A 19 -27.51 7.05 -22.04
CA LYS A 19 -27.90 8.47 -22.17
C LYS A 19 -27.78 9.08 -23.57
N THR A 20 -28.83 8.92 -24.39
CA THR A 20 -29.60 9.94 -25.19
C THR A 20 -30.42 9.26 -26.31
N PRO A 21 -31.63 9.75 -26.72
CA PRO A 21 -31.98 11.14 -27.11
C PRO A 21 -33.16 11.80 -26.34
N PRO A 22 -33.42 13.11 -26.56
CA PRO A 22 -34.33 13.93 -25.76
C PRO A 22 -35.79 13.79 -26.22
N ALA A 23 -36.70 13.46 -25.30
CA ALA A 23 -38.14 13.50 -25.53
C ALA A 23 -38.76 14.78 -24.95
N GLN A 24 -39.66 15.37 -25.72
CA GLN A 24 -40.24 16.70 -25.58
C GLN A 24 -41.02 16.91 -24.28
N ASN A 25 -40.84 18.11 -23.74
CA ASN A 25 -41.65 18.72 -22.68
C ASN A 25 -43.13 18.76 -23.08
N ASN A 26 -44.01 18.36 -22.16
CA ASN A 26 -45.35 18.94 -21.98
C ASN A 26 -45.92 18.41 -20.66
N LEU A 27 -45.67 19.12 -19.55
CA LEU A 27 -46.40 18.94 -18.29
C LEU A 27 -46.92 20.30 -17.85
N THR A 28 -48.24 20.42 -17.76
CA THR A 28 -48.95 21.54 -17.15
C THR A 28 -48.51 21.74 -15.70
N PRO A 29 -48.37 22.98 -15.21
CA PRO A 29 -47.90 23.20 -13.85
C PRO A 29 -49.02 22.91 -12.86
N VAL A 30 -48.93 21.77 -12.17
CA VAL A 30 -49.68 21.53 -10.94
C VAL A 30 -49.07 22.40 -9.84
N LYS A 31 -49.84 23.37 -9.34
CA LYS A 31 -49.49 24.18 -8.17
C LYS A 31 -49.47 23.27 -6.94
N LEU A 32 -48.28 22.83 -6.55
CA LEU A 32 -48.07 22.08 -5.32
C LEU A 32 -48.15 23.05 -4.14
N ILE A 33 -49.24 22.96 -3.38
CA ILE A 33 -49.38 23.70 -2.12
C ILE A 33 -48.65 22.88 -1.05
N SER A 34 -47.39 23.23 -0.79
CA SER A 34 -46.60 22.58 0.26
C SER A 34 -46.92 23.22 1.62
N PRO A 35 -47.33 22.46 2.65
CA PRO A 35 -47.30 22.96 4.02
C PRO A 35 -45.85 22.91 4.52
N THR A 36 -45.20 24.06 4.55
CA THR A 36 -43.82 24.21 5.03
C THR A 36 -43.80 24.32 6.57
N ILE A 37 -42.79 23.71 7.21
CA ILE A 37 -41.84 24.34 8.17
C ILE A 37 -41.37 23.41 9.31
N LYS A 38 -42.08 22.35 9.73
CA LYS A 38 -41.66 21.59 10.94
C LYS A 38 -40.94 20.26 10.70
N SER A 39 -41.16 19.57 9.58
CA SER A 39 -40.49 18.30 9.26
C SER A 39 -39.09 18.47 8.68
N ASP A 40 -38.81 19.61 8.05
CA ASP A 40 -37.58 19.92 7.31
C ASP A 40 -36.34 19.96 8.23
N VAL A 41 -36.48 20.62 9.39
CA VAL A 41 -35.40 20.74 10.38
C VAL A 41 -35.06 19.39 11.04
N PHE A 42 -36.07 18.53 11.25
CA PHE A 42 -35.86 17.21 11.86
C PHE A 42 -35.14 16.26 10.89
N THR A 43 -35.53 16.26 9.61
CA THR A 43 -34.86 15.49 8.57
C THR A 43 -33.44 15.98 8.32
N ASP A 44 -33.22 17.29 8.30
CA ASP A 44 -31.88 17.87 8.12
C ASP A 44 -30.95 17.57 9.29
N ASN A 45 -31.47 17.58 10.53
CA ASN A 45 -30.69 17.21 11.70
C ASN A 45 -30.30 15.73 11.69
N LEU A 46 -31.24 14.85 11.30
CA LEU A 46 -30.97 13.42 11.14
C LEU A 46 -29.94 13.15 10.05
N LEU A 47 -30.07 13.79 8.88
CA LEU A 47 -29.12 13.67 7.78
C LEU A 47 -27.72 14.17 8.17
N SER A 48 -27.65 15.30 8.87
CA SER A 48 -26.38 15.85 9.36
C SER A 48 -25.69 14.91 10.35
N LYS A 49 -26.46 14.27 11.25
CA LYS A 49 -25.94 13.27 12.19
C LYS A 49 -25.43 12.03 11.48
N VAL A 50 -26.19 11.49 10.53
CA VAL A 50 -25.76 10.32 9.73
C VAL A 50 -24.49 10.64 8.93
N LYS A 51 -24.41 11.84 8.33
CA LYS A 51 -23.21 12.28 7.62
C LYS A 51 -22.00 12.38 8.54
N ALA A 52 -22.16 12.93 9.74
CA ALA A 52 -21.09 13.01 10.73
C ALA A 52 -20.62 11.61 11.16
N ASP A 53 -21.54 10.67 11.39
CA ASP A 53 -21.22 9.29 11.75
C ASP A 53 -20.48 8.55 10.62
N ILE A 54 -20.88 8.75 9.36
CA ILE A 54 -20.18 8.18 8.20
C ILE A 54 -18.75 8.73 8.11
N LEU A 55 -18.58 10.05 8.19
CA LEU A 55 -17.25 10.68 8.14
C LEU A 55 -16.35 10.23 9.29
N ALA A 56 -16.92 10.09 10.50
CA ALA A 56 -16.18 9.59 11.66
C ALA A 56 -15.75 8.12 11.48
N LYS A 57 -16.62 7.28 10.92
CA LYS A 57 -16.28 5.88 10.60
C LYS A 57 -15.23 5.80 9.50
N ASP A 58 -15.35 6.59 8.45
CA ASP A 58 -14.37 6.63 7.35
C ASP A 58 -13.00 7.06 7.86
N ALA A 59 -12.94 8.07 8.74
CA ALA A 59 -11.70 8.51 9.37
C ALA A 59 -11.08 7.42 10.26
N ALA A 60 -11.90 6.69 11.03
CA ALA A 60 -11.43 5.59 11.86
C ALA A 60 -10.88 4.42 11.03
N VAL A 61 -11.58 4.05 9.94
CA VAL A 61 -11.12 3.00 9.00
C VAL A 61 -9.83 3.42 8.29
N ALA A 62 -9.72 4.69 7.89
CA ALA A 62 -8.51 5.22 7.27
C ALA A 62 -7.30 5.16 8.22
N LEU A 63 -7.49 5.52 9.49
CA LEU A 63 -6.46 5.41 10.52
C LEU A 63 -6.03 3.96 10.73
N GLN A 64 -6.98 3.04 10.92
CA GLN A 64 -6.69 1.63 11.10
C GLN A 64 -5.90 1.07 9.91
N LYS A 65 -6.31 1.39 8.69
CA LYS A 65 -5.60 0.95 7.48
C LYS A 65 -4.18 1.51 7.41
N GLN A 66 -3.97 2.75 7.85
CA GLN A 66 -2.63 3.35 7.91
C GLN A 66 -1.73 2.66 8.94
N GLU A 67 -2.28 2.31 10.10
CA GLU A 67 -1.57 1.56 11.14
C GLU A 67 -1.19 0.16 10.64
N GLU A 68 -2.12 -0.57 10.02
CA GLU A 68 -1.86 -1.90 9.44
C GLU A 68 -0.74 -1.86 8.38
N LEU A 69 -0.78 -0.88 7.47
CA LEU A 69 0.28 -0.69 6.47
C LEU A 69 1.63 -0.38 7.12
N THR A 70 1.64 0.40 8.20
CA THR A 70 2.87 0.74 8.93
C THR A 70 3.44 -0.48 9.63
N GLN A 71 2.60 -1.27 10.31
CA GLN A 71 3.01 -2.51 10.97
C GLN A 71 3.56 -3.54 9.97
N GLU A 72 2.91 -3.69 8.82
CA GLU A 72 3.40 -4.61 7.79
C GLU A 72 4.76 -4.15 7.23
N LYS A 73 4.96 -2.85 6.98
CA LYS A 73 6.27 -2.32 6.59
C LYS A 73 7.35 -2.62 7.63
N ILE A 74 7.08 -2.35 8.91
CA ILE A 74 8.01 -2.62 10.00
C ILE A 74 8.35 -4.12 10.06
N ARG A 75 7.35 -4.99 9.89
CA ARG A 75 7.55 -6.44 9.86
C ARG A 75 8.48 -6.85 8.71
N GLN A 76 8.24 -6.34 7.50
CA GLN A 76 9.07 -6.61 6.32
C GLN A 76 10.50 -6.12 6.51
N GLU A 77 10.67 -4.89 6.99
CA GLU A 77 11.99 -4.31 7.29
C GLU A 77 12.74 -5.13 8.35
N ASN A 78 12.05 -5.58 9.40
CA ASN A 78 12.65 -6.41 10.45
C ASN A 78 13.09 -7.77 9.90
N LEU A 79 12.30 -8.41 9.04
CA LEU A 79 12.68 -9.64 8.37
C LEU A 79 13.93 -9.45 7.50
N GLN A 80 13.97 -8.40 6.69
CA GLN A 80 15.14 -8.07 5.87
C GLN A 80 16.37 -7.77 6.73
N ALA A 81 16.21 -7.01 7.82
CA ALA A 81 17.30 -6.72 8.75
C ALA A 81 17.85 -7.99 9.40
N LYS A 82 16.98 -8.93 9.80
CA LYS A 82 17.40 -10.23 10.33
C LYS A 82 18.16 -11.07 9.31
N GLN A 83 17.70 -11.09 8.06
CA GLN A 83 18.41 -11.80 6.97
C GLN A 83 19.79 -11.19 6.72
N LYS A 84 19.89 -9.86 6.62
CA LYS A 84 21.17 -9.16 6.47
C LYS A 84 22.10 -9.42 7.65
N ALA A 85 21.59 -9.36 8.88
CA ALA A 85 22.39 -9.64 10.08
C ALA A 85 22.87 -11.11 10.13
N ALA A 86 22.08 -12.06 9.65
CA ALA A 86 22.49 -13.46 9.53
C ALA A 86 23.59 -13.63 8.48
N LEU A 87 23.44 -13.02 7.31
CA LEU A 87 24.47 -13.01 6.25
C LEU A 87 25.76 -12.35 6.74
N GLU A 88 25.67 -11.22 7.43
CA GLU A 88 26.82 -10.55 8.04
C GLU A 88 27.56 -11.45 9.02
N LYS A 89 26.84 -12.20 9.86
CA LYS A 89 27.44 -13.16 10.79
C LYS A 89 28.15 -14.29 10.04
N SER A 90 27.49 -14.87 9.04
CA SER A 90 28.07 -15.92 8.20
C SER A 90 29.31 -15.42 7.46
N ALA A 91 29.28 -14.20 6.92
CA ALA A 91 30.41 -13.56 6.25
C ALA A 91 31.59 -13.32 7.19
N LYS A 92 31.34 -12.82 8.40
CA LYS A 92 32.40 -12.69 9.42
C LYS A 92 33.02 -14.03 9.80
N GLN A 93 32.20 -15.07 9.96
CA GLN A 93 32.68 -16.41 10.28
C GLN A 93 33.47 -17.02 9.12
N TRP A 94 33.03 -16.82 7.88
CA TRP A 94 33.72 -17.28 6.69
C TRP A 94 35.08 -16.57 6.55
N LEU A 95 35.11 -15.24 6.68
CA LEU A 95 36.34 -14.46 6.67
C LEU A 95 37.32 -14.89 7.77
N ALA A 96 36.83 -15.23 8.96
CA ALA A 96 37.68 -15.70 10.05
C ALA A 96 38.28 -17.10 9.78
N LYS A 97 37.62 -17.92 8.96
CA LYS A 97 38.10 -19.24 8.54
C LYS A 97 38.91 -19.19 7.25
N LEU A 98 38.77 -18.11 6.47
CA LEU A 98 39.45 -17.94 5.20
C LEU A 98 40.94 -17.76 5.44
N ASP A 99 41.73 -18.73 4.96
CA ASP A 99 43.17 -18.61 4.95
C ASP A 99 43.61 -17.69 3.80
N SER A 100 44.30 -16.60 4.15
CA SER A 100 44.87 -15.63 3.20
C SER A 100 45.83 -16.25 2.17
N LEU A 101 46.45 -17.38 2.49
CA LEU A 101 47.38 -18.08 1.60
C LEU A 101 46.71 -19.19 0.78
N SER A 102 45.44 -19.50 1.06
CA SER A 102 44.65 -20.42 0.23
C SER A 102 44.39 -19.81 -1.15
N PRO A 103 44.26 -20.62 -2.21
CA PRO A 103 43.78 -20.15 -3.52
C PRO A 103 42.49 -19.32 -3.42
N GLU A 104 41.57 -19.69 -2.53
CA GLU A 104 40.33 -18.95 -2.28
C GLU A 104 40.56 -17.63 -1.55
N GLY A 105 41.52 -17.58 -0.62
CA GLY A 105 41.92 -16.34 0.05
C GLY A 105 42.52 -15.33 -0.92
N ILE A 106 43.44 -15.77 -1.78
CA ILE A 106 44.07 -14.92 -2.79
C ILE A 106 43.06 -14.44 -3.82
N TRP A 107 42.14 -15.31 -4.25
CA TRP A 107 41.06 -14.94 -5.15
C TRP A 107 40.12 -13.91 -4.48
N PHE A 108 39.73 -14.15 -3.23
CA PHE A 108 38.84 -13.27 -2.50
C PHE A 108 39.45 -11.90 -2.25
N GLU A 109 40.76 -11.81 -1.97
CA GLU A 109 41.45 -10.53 -1.83
C GLU A 109 41.37 -9.70 -3.12
N LYS A 110 41.52 -10.34 -4.29
CA LYS A 110 41.32 -9.65 -5.59
C LYS A 110 39.88 -9.23 -5.81
N PHE A 111 38.93 -10.10 -5.45
CA PHE A 111 37.51 -9.81 -5.54
C PHE A 111 37.12 -8.62 -4.63
N ALA A 112 37.65 -8.56 -3.41
CA ALA A 112 37.34 -7.54 -2.43
C ALA A 112 37.95 -6.16 -2.74
N GLN A 113 38.91 -6.05 -3.66
CA GLN A 113 39.51 -4.77 -4.05
C GLN A 113 38.48 -3.78 -4.63
N GLY A 114 37.41 -4.27 -5.25
CA GLY A 114 36.32 -3.43 -5.77
C GLY A 114 35.34 -2.94 -4.70
N TYR A 115 35.44 -3.43 -3.46
CA TYR A 115 34.49 -3.15 -2.40
C TYR A 115 35.09 -2.20 -1.36
N PRO A 116 34.25 -1.37 -0.70
CA PRO A 116 34.71 -0.49 0.37
C PRO A 116 35.34 -1.24 1.55
N ASN A 117 34.93 -2.49 1.79
CA ASN A 117 35.50 -3.34 2.81
C ASN A 117 35.35 -4.84 2.46
N ARG A 118 36.23 -5.67 3.05
CA ARG A 118 36.21 -7.14 2.89
C ARG A 118 34.91 -7.79 3.38
N LEU A 119 34.24 -7.20 4.35
CA LEU A 119 32.99 -7.76 4.86
C LEU A 119 31.86 -7.69 3.82
N LEU A 120 31.72 -6.57 3.12
CA LEU A 120 30.73 -6.39 2.06
C LEU A 120 30.97 -7.34 0.88
N ALA A 121 32.24 -7.49 0.49
CA ALA A 121 32.62 -8.48 -0.51
C ALA A 121 32.23 -9.91 -0.04
N ALA A 122 32.53 -10.27 1.20
CA ALA A 122 32.19 -11.59 1.73
C ALA A 122 30.66 -11.82 1.80
N ILE A 123 29.88 -10.79 2.15
CA ILE A 123 28.42 -10.86 2.13
C ILE A 123 27.91 -11.12 0.71
N ASP A 124 28.41 -10.39 -0.28
CA ASP A 124 27.98 -10.51 -1.68
C ASP A 124 28.39 -11.86 -2.29
N TYR A 125 29.60 -12.32 -1.97
CA TYR A 125 30.08 -13.65 -2.34
C TYR A 125 29.20 -14.75 -1.74
N LEU A 126 28.92 -14.71 -0.43
CA LEU A 126 28.07 -15.69 0.22
C LEU A 126 26.62 -15.61 -0.27
N GLN A 127 26.11 -14.42 -0.58
CA GLN A 127 24.76 -14.27 -1.12
C GLN A 127 24.63 -14.89 -2.52
N THR A 128 25.70 -14.87 -3.32
CA THR A 128 25.72 -15.43 -4.68
C THR A 128 26.05 -16.93 -4.69
N ASN A 129 26.72 -17.45 -3.65
CA ASN A 129 27.20 -18.84 -3.57
C ASN A 129 26.52 -19.68 -2.46
N SER A 130 25.44 -19.17 -1.84
CA SER A 130 24.65 -19.90 -0.83
C SER A 130 23.59 -20.81 -1.43
#